data_AF-A0A959YAC0-F1
#
_entry.id   AF-A0A959YAC0-F1
#
_cell.length_a   1.000
_cell.length_b   1.000
_cell.length_c   1.000
_cell.angle_alpha   90.00
_cell.angle_beta   90.00
_cell.angle_gamma   90.00
#
_symmetry.space_group_name_H-M   'P 1'
#
loop_
_entity.id
_entity.type
_entity.pdbx_description
1 polymer ?
#
loop_
_entity_poly.entity_id
_entity_poly.type
_entity_poly.pdbx_seq_one_letter_code
_entity_poly.pdbx_strand_id
1 'polypeptide(L)'
;MIRHFRHEAIDKQEWDRHLSSCPGPTWYARSAVLDVASPGWEALVDEDGSRMPLTWSRRFGVDYLRQPFLLQQLGVFATGTAQGHVVPFLEALPRRFRYADIYLRPAKQPKPTKG
;
A
#
# COMPACT_ATOMS: atom_id res chain seq x y z
N MET A 1 5.65 -6.96 12.67
CA MET A 1 6.87 -6.21 12.30
C MET A 1 6.78 -5.89 10.82
N ILE A 2 6.79 -4.61 10.45
CA ILE A 2 6.64 -4.21 9.05
C ILE A 2 7.98 -4.25 8.33
N ARG A 3 8.01 -4.97 7.20
CA ARG A 3 9.19 -5.14 6.35
C ARG A 3 9.03 -4.40 5.04
N HIS A 4 10.13 -3.78 4.60
CA HIS A 4 10.23 -3.11 3.31
C HIS A 4 10.80 -4.03 2.23
N PHE A 5 10.15 -4.04 1.07
CA PHE A 5 10.55 -4.77 -0.12
C PHE A 5 10.81 -3.80 -1.27
N ARG A 6 12.02 -3.89 -1.85
CA ARG A 6 12.35 -3.28 -3.14
C ARG A 6 11.57 -3.98 -4.25
N HIS A 7 11.37 -3.29 -5.37
CA HIS A 7 10.54 -3.77 -6.48
C HIS A 7 10.91 -5.19 -6.92
N GLU A 8 12.21 -5.48 -7.01
CA GLU A 8 12.75 -6.76 -7.49
C GLU A 8 12.50 -7.91 -6.51
N ALA A 9 12.26 -7.60 -5.24
CA ALA A 9 11.99 -8.58 -4.18
C ALA A 9 10.50 -8.86 -3.99
N ILE A 10 9.62 -8.23 -4.78
CA ILE A 10 8.17 -8.41 -4.68
C ILE A 10 7.76 -9.65 -5.48
N ASP A 11 7.20 -10.64 -4.79
CA ASP A 11 6.46 -11.72 -5.45
C ASP A 11 5.09 -11.18 -5.88
N LYS A 12 4.97 -10.83 -7.17
CA LYS A 12 3.74 -10.26 -7.75
C LYS A 12 2.57 -11.24 -7.73
N GLN A 13 2.83 -12.56 -7.78
CA GLN A 13 1.77 -13.56 -7.74
C GLN A 13 1.19 -13.69 -6.33
N GLU A 14 2.05 -13.72 -5.31
CA GLU A 14 1.64 -13.66 -3.90
C GLU A 14 0.91 -12.35 -3.60
N TRP A 15 1.41 -11.23 -4.11
CA TRP A 15 0.79 -9.92 -4.00
C TRP A 15 -0.66 -9.89 -4.49
N ASP A 16 -0.88 -10.33 -5.73
CA ASP A 16 -2.22 -10.30 -6.34
C ASP A 16 -3.16 -11.34 -5.70
N ARG A 17 -2.64 -12.49 -5.26
CA ARG A 17 -3.42 -13.51 -4.52
C ARG A 17 -3.95 -12.94 -3.21
N HIS A 18 -3.13 -12.22 -2.45
CA HIS A 18 -3.57 -11.59 -1.22
C HIS A 18 -4.58 -10.47 -1.49
N LEU A 19 -4.33 -9.60 -2.47
CA LEU A 19 -5.26 -8.52 -2.83
C LEU A 19 -6.64 -9.04 -3.23
N SER A 20 -6.70 -10.22 -3.84
CA SER A 20 -7.96 -10.89 -4.20
C SER A 20 -8.76 -11.34 -2.98
N SER A 21 -8.11 -11.45 -1.82
CA SER A 21 -8.71 -11.83 -0.53
C SER A 21 -9.09 -10.61 0.33
N CYS A 22 -8.69 -9.40 -0.06
CA CYS A 22 -8.98 -8.16 0.66
C CYS A 22 -10.41 -7.65 0.38
N PRO A 23 -11.09 -7.02 1.35
CA PRO A 23 -12.42 -6.46 1.14
C PRO A 23 -12.40 -5.14 0.34
N GLY A 24 -13.32 -5.03 -0.61
CA GLY A 24 -13.57 -3.82 -1.40
C GLY A 24 -12.76 -3.75 -2.70
N PRO A 25 -12.81 -2.62 -3.43
CA PRO A 25 -12.10 -2.49 -4.69
C PRO A 25 -10.58 -2.46 -4.46
N THR A 26 -9.86 -3.40 -5.06
CA THR A 26 -8.40 -3.53 -5.01
C THR A 26 -7.75 -3.50 -6.41
N TRP A 27 -8.55 -3.32 -7.47
CA TRP A 27 -8.09 -3.44 -8.86
C TRP A 27 -6.89 -2.55 -9.18
N TYR A 28 -6.82 -1.37 -8.55
CA TYR A 28 -5.78 -0.35 -8.75
C TYR A 28 -4.47 -0.66 -8.01
N ALA A 29 -4.52 -1.58 -7.05
CA ALA A 29 -3.35 -2.06 -6.31
C ALA A 29 -2.76 -3.35 -6.89
N ARG A 30 -3.40 -3.92 -7.92
CA ARG A 30 -2.85 -5.10 -8.62
C ARG A 30 -1.47 -4.79 -9.19
N SER A 31 -0.59 -5.77 -9.13
CA SER A 31 0.81 -5.63 -9.53
C SER A 31 0.95 -5.04 -10.95
N ALA A 32 0.20 -5.56 -11.91
CA ALA A 32 0.21 -5.08 -13.30
C ALA A 32 -0.25 -3.61 -13.45
N VAL A 33 -1.16 -3.14 -12.60
CA VAL A 33 -1.59 -1.73 -12.61
C VAL A 33 -0.51 -0.86 -12.00
N LEU A 34 0.08 -1.28 -10.88
CA LEU A 34 1.17 -0.56 -10.22
C LEU A 34 2.43 -0.49 -11.09
N ASP A 35 2.73 -1.54 -11.86
CA ASP A 35 3.84 -1.58 -12.81
C ASP A 35 3.72 -0.49 -13.88
N VAL A 36 2.50 -0.23 -14.37
CA VAL A 36 2.24 0.80 -15.37
C VAL A 36 2.16 2.19 -14.72
N ALA A 37 1.48 2.30 -13.57
CA ALA A 37 1.19 3.58 -12.92
C ALA A 37 2.39 4.16 -12.17
N SER A 38 3.27 3.31 -11.63
CA SER A 38 4.46 3.67 -10.88
C SER A 38 5.56 2.61 -11.09
N PRO A 39 6.23 2.61 -12.25
CA PRO A 39 7.32 1.66 -12.52
C PRO A 39 8.36 1.68 -11.40
N GLY A 40 8.75 0.50 -10.90
CA GLY A 40 9.66 0.39 -9.75
C GLY A 40 9.03 0.67 -8.39
N TRP A 41 7.70 0.59 -8.28
CA TRP A 41 6.99 0.67 -6.99
C TRP A 41 7.54 -0.36 -6.00
N GLU A 42 7.47 0.00 -4.72
CA GLU A 42 7.97 -0.81 -3.61
C GLU A 42 6.83 -1.23 -2.68
N ALA A 43 7.10 -2.07 -1.70
CA ALA A 43 6.06 -2.53 -0.78
C ALA A 43 6.50 -2.49 0.68
N LEU A 44 5.53 -2.25 1.55
CA LEU A 44 5.60 -2.61 2.95
C LEU A 44 4.65 -3.78 3.21
N VAL A 45 5.10 -4.78 3.98
CA VAL A 45 4.31 -5.94 4.37
C VAL A 45 4.50 -6.19 5.86
N ASP A 46 3.41 -6.33 6.60
CA ASP A 46 3.42 -6.71 8.02
C ASP A 46 3.32 -8.22 8.20
N GLU A 47 3.58 -8.69 9.42
CA GLU A 47 3.54 -10.12 9.79
C GLU A 47 2.15 -10.74 9.65
N ASP A 48 1.09 -9.93 9.75
CA ASP A 48 -0.29 -10.37 9.56
C ASP A 48 -0.70 -10.47 8.07
N GLY A 49 0.22 -10.17 7.14
CA GLY A 49 0.00 -10.17 5.70
C GLY A 49 -0.51 -8.85 5.13
N SER A 50 -0.89 -7.90 5.99
CA SER A 50 -1.27 -6.54 5.59
C SER A 50 -0.16 -5.88 4.78
N ARG A 51 -0.52 -5.21 3.69
CA ARG A 51 0.46 -4.65 2.77
C ARG A 51 0.07 -3.29 2.23
N MET A 52 1.07 -2.43 2.03
CA MET A 52 0.90 -1.10 1.46
C MET A 52 1.84 -0.93 0.27
N PRO A 53 1.32 -0.69 -0.95
CA PRO A 53 2.16 -0.33 -2.09
C PRO A 53 2.71 1.08 -1.88
N LEU A 54 3.99 1.23 -2.18
CA LEU A 54 4.74 2.48 -2.16
C LEU A 54 4.96 2.92 -3.60
N THR A 55 4.04 3.73 -4.11
CA THR A 55 4.21 4.42 -5.39
C THR A 55 5.02 5.69 -5.15
N TRP A 56 6.09 5.87 -5.89
CA TRP A 56 7.05 6.94 -5.60
C TRP A 56 7.60 7.56 -6.87
N SER A 57 8.12 8.78 -6.70
CA SER A 57 8.81 9.51 -7.76
C SER A 57 10.02 10.22 -7.17
N ARG A 58 10.91 10.68 -8.05
CA ARG A 58 12.10 11.45 -7.69
C ARG A 58 11.99 12.84 -8.27
N ARG A 59 12.19 13.85 -7.43
CA ARG A 59 12.29 15.25 -7.87
C ARG A 59 13.47 15.90 -7.18
N PHE A 60 14.36 16.52 -7.96
CA PHE A 60 15.60 17.14 -7.46
C PHE A 60 16.42 16.23 -6.52
N GLY A 61 16.53 14.93 -6.87
CA GLY A 61 17.27 13.95 -6.07
C GLY A 61 16.57 13.44 -4.81
N VAL A 62 15.38 13.95 -4.49
CA VAL A 62 14.60 13.51 -3.33
C VAL A 62 13.53 12.52 -3.77
N ASP A 63 13.50 11.36 -3.13
CA ASP A 63 12.45 10.36 -3.30
C ASP A 63 11.26 10.72 -2.40
N TYR A 64 10.06 10.64 -2.95
CA TYR A 64 8.83 10.92 -2.21
C TYR A 64 7.72 10.00 -2.69
N LEU A 65 6.80 9.65 -1.78
CA LEU A 65 5.59 8.94 -2.17
C LEU A 65 4.70 9.89 -2.95
N ARG A 66 4.22 9.42 -4.09
CA ARG A 66 3.37 10.18 -5.00
C ARG A 66 2.20 9.32 -5.39
N GLN A 67 1.01 9.91 -5.40
CA GLN A 67 -0.16 9.31 -5.99
C GLN A 67 -0.06 9.30 -7.52
N PRO A 68 -0.11 8.11 -8.16
CA PRO A 68 -0.22 8.03 -9.60
C PRO A 68 -1.57 8.55 -10.08
N PHE A 69 -1.57 9.11 -11.29
CA PHE A 69 -2.77 9.60 -11.96
C PHE A 69 -3.78 8.43 -12.13
N LEU A 70 -5.07 8.66 -11.85
CA LEU A 70 -6.18 7.68 -11.90
C LEU A 70 -6.29 6.66 -10.75
N LEU A 71 -5.34 6.56 -9.82
CA LEU A 71 -5.55 5.76 -8.61
C LEU A 71 -6.31 6.60 -7.58
N GLN A 72 -7.32 6.04 -6.90
CA GLN A 72 -8.18 6.82 -5.98
C GLN A 72 -7.60 6.94 -4.57
N GLN A 73 -7.36 5.82 -3.88
CA GLN A 73 -6.82 5.84 -2.51
C GLN A 73 -5.78 4.75 -2.33
N LEU A 74 -4.55 5.14 -2.06
CA LEU A 74 -3.48 4.24 -1.64
C LEU A 74 -3.62 3.99 -0.12
N GLY A 75 -3.10 2.88 0.37
CA GLY A 75 -3.19 2.56 1.78
C GLY A 75 -2.91 1.10 2.06
N VAL A 76 -3.26 0.68 3.27
CA VAL A 76 -3.04 -0.69 3.74
C VAL A 76 -4.17 -1.59 3.24
N PHE A 77 -3.80 -2.64 2.52
CA PHE A 77 -4.65 -3.74 2.13
C PHE A 77 -4.44 -4.89 3.10
N ALA A 78 -5.49 -5.24 3.83
CA ALA A 78 -5.49 -6.28 4.85
C ALA A 78 -6.68 -7.21 4.64
N THR A 79 -6.57 -8.45 5.08
CA THR A 79 -7.69 -9.41 5.09
C THR A 79 -8.44 -9.36 6.43
N GLY A 80 -9.76 -9.44 6.40
CA GLY A 80 -10.58 -9.56 7.63
C GLY A 80 -10.76 -8.26 8.44
N THR A 81 -10.70 -8.38 9.78
CA THR A 81 -10.92 -7.30 10.77
C THR A 81 -9.65 -6.52 11.12
N ALA A 82 -8.51 -6.85 10.52
CA ALA A 82 -7.29 -6.04 10.58
C ALA A 82 -7.53 -4.73 9.82
N GLN A 83 -8.34 -3.84 10.37
CA GLN A 83 -8.67 -2.57 9.75
C GLN A 83 -7.48 -1.62 9.86
N GLY A 84 -6.66 -1.60 8.81
CA GLY A 84 -6.13 -0.37 8.23
C GLY A 84 -5.41 0.57 9.19
N HIS A 85 -4.60 0.04 10.11
CA HIS A 85 -3.67 0.88 10.87
C HIS A 85 -2.58 1.35 9.92
N VAL A 86 -2.80 2.51 9.32
CA VAL A 86 -1.85 3.13 8.39
C VAL A 86 -0.63 3.70 9.11
N VAL A 87 -0.78 4.09 10.38
CA VAL A 87 0.27 4.74 11.16
C VAL A 87 1.54 3.87 11.26
N PRO A 88 1.48 2.58 11.66
CA PRO A 88 2.65 1.70 11.64
C PRO A 88 3.35 1.62 10.27
N PHE A 89 2.59 1.64 9.17
CA PHE A 89 3.14 1.61 7.82
C PHE A 89 3.85 2.93 7.47
N LEU A 90 3.32 4.08 7.91
CA LEU A 90 3.97 5.37 7.72
C LEU A 90 5.26 5.47 8.54
N GLU A 91 5.27 4.94 9.76
CA GLU A 91 6.46 4.88 10.62
C GLU A 91 7.53 3.93 10.07
N ALA A 92 7.12 2.87 9.38
CA ALA A 92 8.02 1.92 8.73
C ALA A 92 8.54 2.37 7.35
N LEU A 93 8.18 3.58 6.89
CA LEU A 93 8.64 4.07 5.60
C LEU A 93 10.18 4.17 5.55
N PRO A 94 10.81 3.73 4.45
CA PRO A 94 12.23 3.94 4.24
C PRO A 94 12.60 5.42 4.35
N ARG A 95 13.65 5.74 5.11
CA ARG A 95 14.11 7.13 5.38
C ARG A 95 14.44 7.96 4.13
N ARG A 96 14.57 7.31 2.96
CA ARG A 96 14.75 7.99 1.66
C ARG A 96 13.50 8.77 1.24
N PHE A 97 12.32 8.31 1.64
CA PHE A 97 11.05 8.99 1.38
C PHE A 97 10.87 10.10 2.39
N ARG A 98 11.22 11.32 2.00
CA ARG A 98 11.15 12.49 2.91
C ARG A 98 9.81 13.21 2.89
N TYR A 99 8.94 12.81 1.97
CA TYR A 99 7.65 13.42 1.74
C TYR A 99 6.67 12.38 1.20
N ALA A 100 5.40 12.53 1.54
CA ALA A 100 4.33 11.68 1.04
C ALA A 100 3.14 12.54 0.61
N ASP A 101 2.80 12.45 -0.67
CA ASP A 101 1.65 13.08 -1.31
C ASP A 101 0.74 11.99 -1.88
N ILE A 102 -0.04 11.39 -0.98
CA ILE A 102 -0.94 10.26 -1.26
C ILE A 102 -2.24 10.42 -0.48
N TYR A 103 -3.37 10.02 -1.09
CA TYR A 103 -4.65 9.88 -0.40
C TYR A 103 -4.72 8.53 0.30
N LEU A 104 -4.78 8.57 1.64
CA LEU A 104 -4.92 7.38 2.46
C LEU A 104 -6.36 6.88 2.50
N ARG A 105 -6.55 5.57 2.37
CA ARG A 105 -7.84 4.93 2.62
C ARG A 105 -8.26 5.16 4.08
N PRO A 106 -9.46 5.72 4.36
CA PRO A 106 -9.93 5.88 5.73
C PRO A 106 -10.17 4.50 6.36
N ALA A 107 -9.85 4.37 7.65
CA ALA A 107 -10.20 3.18 8.41
C ALA A 107 -11.72 3.01 8.41
N LYS A 108 -12.21 1.86 7.95
CA LYS A 108 -13.65 1.54 8.09
C LYS A 108 -13.91 1.24 9.56
N GLN A 109 -14.75 2.04 10.21
CA GLN A 109 -15.21 1.70 11.55
C GLN A 109 -16.00 0.39 11.51
N PRO A 110 -15.85 -0.51 12.50
CA PRO A 110 -16.71 -1.67 12.61
C PRO A 110 -18.16 -1.19 12.69
N LYS A 111 -19.05 -1.79 11.88
CA LYS A 111 -20.48 -1.48 11.97
C LYS A 111 -20.95 -1.85 13.38
N PRO A 112 -21.73 -1.00 14.07
CA PRO A 112 -22.32 -1.39 15.35
C PRO A 112 -23.20 -2.62 15.11
N THR A 113 -22.91 -3.69 15.84
CA THR A 113 -23.77 -4.86 15.89
C THR A 113 -25.11 -4.40 16.47
N LYS A 114 -26.17 -4.43 15.66
CA LYS A 114 -27.53 -4.21 16.18
C LYS A 114 -27.82 -5.37 17.13
N GLY A 115 -27.89 -5.07 18.42
CA GLY A 115 -28.50 -5.95 19.43
C GLY A 115 -30.01 -5.93 19.33
#